data_AF-A0A2E0ZBZ9-F1
#
_entry.id   AF-A0A2E0ZBZ9-F1
#
_cell.length_a   1.000
_cell.length_b   1.000
_cell.length_c   1.000
_cell.angle_alpha   90.00
_cell.angle_beta   90.00
_cell.angle_gamma   90.00
#
_symmetry.space_group_name_H-M   'P 1'
#
loop_
_entity.id
_entity.type
_entity.pdbx_description
1 polymer ?
#
loop_
_entity_poly.entity_id
_entity_poly.type
_entity_poly.pdbx_seq_one_letter_code
_entity_poly.pdbx_strand_id
1 'polypeptide(L)'
;MDLSRPAIALCMAGTRLEFQGRIDEARQRFAAAWDCATDDYEKCIAAHYVGHLAQTPADALLWHQTALDHARHAEAALVESFMPSLYVNLGHAYEQTGDTAQAKHFYDLAAALGLVHQREQQ
;
A
#
# COMPACT_ATOMS: atom_id res chain seq x y z
N MET A 1 -5.61 -7.10 -11.75
CA MET A 1 -6.61 -6.52 -10.83
C MET A 1 -8.00 -6.73 -11.39
N ASP A 2 -8.89 -7.32 -10.61
CA ASP A 2 -10.29 -7.55 -10.98
C ASP A 2 -11.16 -6.37 -10.49
N LEU A 3 -11.71 -5.59 -11.44
CA LEU A 3 -12.53 -4.41 -11.16
C LEU A 3 -14.00 -4.73 -10.88
N SER A 4 -14.40 -6.01 -10.95
CA SER A 4 -15.74 -6.42 -10.50
C SER A 4 -15.90 -6.31 -8.98
N ARG A 5 -14.77 -6.29 -8.25
CA ARG A 5 -14.65 -6.10 -6.80
C ARG A 5 -14.82 -4.62 -6.42
N PRO A 6 -15.85 -4.25 -5.63
CA PRO A 6 -16.14 -2.85 -5.33
C PRO A 6 -14.98 -2.08 -4.70
N ALA A 7 -14.23 -2.69 -3.78
CA ALA A 7 -13.11 -2.03 -3.13
C ALA A 7 -12.00 -1.70 -4.13
N ILE A 8 -11.68 -2.61 -5.05
CA ILE A 8 -10.67 -2.41 -6.09
C ILE A 8 -11.10 -1.32 -7.07
N ALA A 9 -12.38 -1.28 -7.45
CA ALA A 9 -12.92 -0.23 -8.31
C ALA A 9 -12.82 1.17 -7.66
N LEU A 10 -13.09 1.26 -6.36
CA LEU A 10 -12.92 2.49 -5.59
C LEU A 10 -11.46 2.93 -5.51
N CYS A 11 -10.53 2.01 -5.31
CA CYS A 11 -9.09 2.30 -5.36
C CYS A 11 -8.69 2.89 -6.73
N MET A 12 -9.09 2.26 -7.84
CA MET A 12 -8.79 2.78 -9.17
C MET A 12 -9.40 4.18 -9.41
N ALA A 13 -10.60 4.42 -8.90
CA ALA A 13 -11.22 5.75 -8.97
C ALA A 13 -10.44 6.78 -8.14
N GLY A 14 -9.94 6.40 -6.96
CA GLY A 14 -9.09 7.23 -6.12
C GLY A 14 -7.78 7.59 -6.81
N THR A 15 -7.08 6.63 -7.42
CA THR A 15 -5.85 6.89 -8.20
C THR A 15 -6.10 7.85 -9.36
N ARG A 16 -7.24 7.75 -10.04
CA ARG A 16 -7.60 8.70 -11.11
C ARG A 16 -7.81 10.13 -10.58
N LEU A 17 -8.43 10.26 -9.41
CA LEU A 17 -8.62 11.57 -8.76
C LEU A 17 -7.29 12.16 -8.30
N GLU A 18 -6.41 11.32 -7.75
CA GLU A 18 -5.05 11.71 -7.37
C GLU A 18 -4.27 12.24 -8.57
N PHE A 19 -4.31 11.55 -9.71
CA PHE A 19 -3.67 12.00 -10.95
C PHE A 19 -4.23 13.35 -11.46
N GLN A 20 -5.46 13.70 -11.09
CA GLN A 20 -6.09 14.99 -11.39
C GLN A 20 -5.77 16.07 -10.34
N GLY A 21 -4.94 15.78 -9.32
CA GLY A 21 -4.65 16.68 -8.21
C GLY A 21 -5.76 16.78 -7.16
N ARG A 22 -6.82 15.95 -7.26
CA ARG A 22 -7.99 15.98 -6.37
C ARG A 22 -7.76 15.07 -5.16
N ILE A 23 -6.75 15.42 -4.36
CA ILE A 23 -6.22 14.57 -3.29
C ILE A 23 -7.26 14.25 -2.21
N ASP A 24 -8.05 15.23 -1.77
CA ASP A 24 -9.06 14.99 -0.72
C ASP A 24 -10.16 14.03 -1.19
N GLU A 25 -10.55 14.11 -2.46
CA GLU A 25 -11.52 13.18 -3.03
C GLU A 25 -10.92 11.79 -3.24
N ALA A 26 -9.63 11.70 -3.61
CA ALA A 26 -8.91 10.43 -3.68
C ALA A 26 -8.88 9.73 -2.31
N ARG A 27 -8.57 10.47 -1.23
CA ARG A 27 -8.63 9.96 0.15
C ARG A 27 -10.00 9.41 0.51
N GLN A 28 -11.07 10.12 0.16
CA GLN A 28 -12.44 9.65 0.41
C GLN A 28 -12.74 8.35 -0.35
N ARG A 29 -12.24 8.18 -1.58
CA ARG A 29 -12.40 6.91 -2.32
C ARG A 29 -11.62 5.77 -1.69
N PHE A 30 -10.40 6.02 -1.22
CA PHE A 30 -9.60 5.00 -0.54
C PHE A 30 -10.21 4.58 0.80
N ALA A 31 -10.74 5.53 1.57
CA ALA A 31 -11.48 5.23 2.81
C ALA A 31 -12.74 4.38 2.52
N ALA A 32 -13.53 4.76 1.51
CA ALA A 32 -14.69 3.97 1.11
C ALA A 32 -14.32 2.56 0.62
N ALA A 33 -13.17 2.42 -0.06
CA ALA A 33 -12.65 1.11 -0.48
C ALA A 33 -12.33 0.22 0.72
N TRP A 34 -11.74 0.79 1.78
CA TRP A 34 -11.48 0.08 3.03
C TRP A 34 -12.77 -0.36 3.71
N ASP A 35 -13.74 0.55 3.84
CA ASP A 35 -15.01 0.28 4.53
C ASP A 35 -15.85 -0.81 3.85
N CYS A 36 -15.77 -0.94 2.52
CA CYS A 36 -16.53 -1.94 1.77
C CYS A 36 -15.76 -3.23 1.45
N ALA A 37 -14.47 -3.31 1.78
CA ALA A 37 -13.65 -4.49 1.49
C ALA A 37 -14.13 -5.72 2.28
N THR A 38 -14.34 -6.84 1.60
CA THR A 38 -14.98 -8.02 2.18
C THR A 38 -14.04 -9.18 2.48
N ASP A 39 -12.89 -9.24 1.80
CA ASP A 39 -11.88 -10.27 2.00
C ASP A 39 -10.47 -9.69 2.20
N ASP A 40 -9.52 -10.54 2.58
CA ASP A 40 -8.15 -10.14 2.88
C ASP A 40 -7.42 -9.56 1.66
N TYR A 41 -7.75 -10.00 0.44
CA TYR A 41 -7.16 -9.40 -0.76
C TYR A 41 -7.66 -7.97 -0.96
N GLU A 42 -8.98 -7.73 -0.88
CA GLU A 42 -9.55 -6.38 -0.98
C GLU A 42 -9.04 -5.47 0.14
N LYS A 43 -8.97 -5.97 1.38
CA LYS A 43 -8.45 -5.22 2.53
C LYS A 43 -6.98 -4.88 2.39
N CYS A 44 -6.16 -5.81 1.89
CA CYS A 44 -4.76 -5.57 1.57
C CYS A 44 -4.61 -4.39 0.59
N ILE A 45 -5.33 -4.43 -0.53
CA ILE A 45 -5.25 -3.39 -1.55
C ILE A 45 -5.78 -2.05 -1.03
N ALA A 46 -6.94 -2.05 -0.36
CA ALA A 46 -7.53 -0.82 0.17
C ALA A 46 -6.63 -0.17 1.24
N ALA A 47 -6.12 -0.94 2.21
CA ALA A 47 -5.21 -0.44 3.23
C ALA A 47 -3.93 0.16 2.63
N HIS A 48 -3.39 -0.45 1.57
CA HIS A 48 -2.24 0.11 0.86
C HIS A 48 -2.53 1.50 0.30
N TYR A 49 -3.66 1.69 -0.38
CA TYR A 49 -4.02 2.99 -0.96
C TYR A 49 -4.37 4.05 0.11
N VAL A 50 -4.96 3.64 1.23
CA VAL A 50 -5.15 4.55 2.37
C VAL A 50 -3.79 5.00 2.92
N GLY A 51 -2.84 4.08 3.07
CA GLY A 51 -1.47 4.38 3.51
C GLY A 51 -0.70 5.28 2.55
N HIS A 52 -0.87 5.08 1.24
CA HIS A 52 -0.23 5.89 0.18
C HIS A 52 -0.52 7.39 0.31
N LEU A 53 -1.75 7.75 0.67
CA LEU A 53 -2.12 9.13 0.93
C LEU A 53 -2.09 9.49 2.41
N ALA A 54 -1.61 8.67 3.35
CA ALA A 54 -1.64 9.03 4.76
C ALA A 54 -0.96 10.39 5.04
N GLN A 55 -1.48 11.16 5.99
CA GLN A 55 -0.97 12.52 6.26
C GLN A 55 0.32 12.53 7.07
N THR A 56 0.60 11.45 7.79
CA THR A 56 1.79 11.32 8.61
C THR A 56 2.54 10.03 8.26
N PRO A 57 3.88 10.00 8.44
CA PRO A 57 4.65 8.77 8.25
C PRO A 57 4.19 7.62 9.16
N ALA A 58 3.76 7.94 10.39
CA ALA A 58 3.26 6.96 11.34
C ALA A 58 1.94 6.31 10.87
N ASP A 59 1.02 7.10 10.32
CA ASP A 59 -0.22 6.58 9.75
C ASP A 59 0.06 5.75 8.48
N ALA A 60 0.98 6.20 7.63
CA ALA A 60 1.40 5.45 6.44
C ALA A 60 1.95 4.07 6.85
N LEU A 61 2.81 4.05 7.87
CA LEU A 61 3.37 2.81 8.41
C LEU A 61 2.27 1.88 8.94
N LEU A 62 1.35 2.39 9.76
CA LEU A 62 0.24 1.61 10.31
C LEU A 62 -0.62 0.97 9.21
N TRP A 63 -0.96 1.74 8.18
CA TRP A 63 -1.78 1.25 7.07
C TRP A 63 -1.03 0.25 6.18
N HIS A 64 0.26 0.47 5.92
CA HIS A 64 1.05 -0.50 5.17
C HIS A 64 1.32 -1.79 5.96
N GLN A 65 1.45 -1.72 7.28
CA GLN A 65 1.49 -2.91 8.15
C GLN A 65 0.17 -3.68 8.11
N THR A 66 -0.95 -2.96 8.17
CA THR A 66 -2.31 -3.54 8.01
C THR A 66 -2.46 -4.23 6.66
N ALA A 67 -1.98 -3.59 5.58
CA ALA A 67 -2.00 -4.17 4.24
C ALA A 67 -1.18 -5.48 4.19
N LEU A 68 0.01 -5.51 4.80
CA LEU A 68 0.85 -6.70 4.86
C LEU A 68 0.23 -7.83 5.68
N ASP A 69 -0.44 -7.51 6.78
CA ASP A 69 -1.14 -8.51 7.59
C ASP A 69 -2.24 -9.21 6.78
N HIS A 70 -3.08 -8.44 6.10
CA HIS A 70 -4.09 -8.99 5.20
C HIS A 70 -3.47 -9.75 4.02
N ALA A 71 -2.38 -9.26 3.43
CA ALA A 71 -1.69 -9.97 2.35
C ALA A 71 -1.23 -11.38 2.75
N ARG A 72 -0.86 -11.60 4.02
CA ARG A 72 -0.46 -12.92 4.54
C ARG A 72 -1.62 -13.90 4.66
N HIS A 73 -2.85 -13.41 4.78
CA HIS A 73 -4.06 -14.21 4.90
C HIS A 73 -4.79 -14.40 3.57
N ALA A 74 -4.51 -13.53 2.59
CA ALA A 74 -5.04 -13.63 1.24
C ALA A 74 -4.43 -14.81 0.46
N GLU A 75 -5.11 -15.21 -0.63
CA GLU A 75 -4.55 -16.16 -1.58
C GLU A 75 -3.27 -15.59 -2.22
N ALA A 76 -2.16 -16.32 -2.09
CA ALA A 76 -0.84 -15.86 -2.53
C ALA A 76 -0.83 -15.37 -3.99
N ALA A 77 -1.51 -16.09 -4.89
CA ALA A 77 -1.58 -15.75 -6.32
C ALA A 77 -2.23 -14.37 -6.60
N LEU A 78 -3.06 -13.86 -5.69
CA LEU A 78 -3.70 -12.55 -5.85
C LEU A 78 -2.79 -11.39 -5.42
N VAL A 79 -1.89 -11.63 -4.45
CA VAL A 79 -1.06 -10.58 -3.83
C VAL A 79 0.40 -10.62 -4.29
N GLU A 80 0.88 -11.73 -4.84
CA GLU A 80 2.30 -11.95 -5.17
C GLU A 80 2.89 -10.82 -6.02
N SER A 81 2.20 -10.41 -7.09
CA SER A 81 2.67 -9.32 -7.97
C SER A 81 2.72 -7.96 -7.29
N PHE A 82 2.00 -7.79 -6.18
CA PHE A 82 1.90 -6.56 -5.41
C PHE A 82 2.88 -6.51 -4.23
N MET A 83 3.33 -7.66 -3.74
CA MET A 83 4.27 -7.76 -2.61
C MET A 83 5.53 -6.89 -2.74
N PRO A 84 6.23 -6.83 -3.90
CA PRO A 84 7.44 -6.01 -4.02
C PRO A 84 7.14 -4.53 -3.76
N SER A 85 6.07 -3.99 -4.35
CA SER A 85 5.65 -2.61 -4.13
C SER A 85 5.23 -2.34 -2.69
N LEU A 86 4.52 -3.27 -2.05
CA LEU A 86 4.13 -3.14 -0.65
C LEU A 86 5.37 -3.06 0.26
N TYR A 87 6.37 -3.91 0.00
CA TYR A 87 7.62 -3.89 0.75
C TYR A 87 8.41 -2.59 0.56
N VAL A 88 8.47 -2.02 -0.64
CA VAL A 88 9.10 -0.70 -0.83
C VAL A 88 8.40 0.37 0.00
N ASN A 89 7.07 0.39 0.01
CA ASN A 89 6.30 1.38 0.77
C ASN A 89 6.46 1.21 2.29
N LEU A 90 6.52 -0.03 2.78
CA LEU A 90 6.88 -0.32 4.18
C LEU A 90 8.28 0.17 4.51
N GLY A 91 9.25 -0.14 3.65
CA GLY A 91 10.64 0.29 3.83
C GLY A 91 10.73 1.82 3.96
N HIS A 92 10.03 2.53 3.09
CA HIS A 92 9.96 4.00 3.10
C HIS A 92 9.25 4.55 4.34
N ALA A 93 8.14 3.95 4.77
CA ALA A 93 7.45 4.37 5.98
C ALA A 93 8.28 4.15 7.25
N TYR A 94 9.03 3.03 7.35
CA TYR A 94 9.97 2.80 8.44
C TYR A 94 11.15 3.80 8.39
N GLU A 95 11.67 4.12 7.20
CA GLU A 95 12.74 5.10 7.03
C GLU A 95 12.30 6.49 7.53
N GLN A 96 11.11 6.94 7.16
CA GLN A 96 10.56 8.23 7.59
C GLN A 96 10.24 8.28 9.09
N THR A 97 9.95 7.14 9.72
CA THR A 97 9.74 7.05 11.18
C THR A 97 11.05 6.82 11.95
N GLY A 98 12.19 6.67 11.26
CA GLY A 98 13.52 6.56 11.83
C GLY A 98 14.01 5.14 12.10
N ASP A 99 13.19 4.11 11.84
CA ASP A 99 13.59 2.70 11.97
C ASP A 99 14.31 2.22 10.71
N THR A 100 15.56 2.66 10.59
CA THR A 100 16.42 2.34 9.44
C THR A 100 16.72 0.85 9.29
N ALA A 101 16.65 0.08 10.39
CA ALA A 101 16.87 -1.36 10.37
C ALA A 101 15.69 -2.07 9.67
N GLN A 102 14.46 -1.73 10.05
CA GLN A 102 13.28 -2.27 9.38
C GLN A 102 13.13 -1.73 7.95
N ALA A 103 13.49 -0.47 7.72
CA ALA A 103 13.52 0.09 6.38
C ALA A 103 14.39 -0.77 5.44
N LYS A 104 15.63 -1.06 5.86
CA LYS A 104 16.53 -1.93 5.10
C LYS A 104 15.96 -3.33 4.91
N HIS A 105 15.41 -3.94 5.96
CA HIS A 105 14.82 -5.28 5.87
C HIS A 105 13.75 -5.37 4.77
N PHE A 106 12.82 -4.42 4.73
CA PHE A 106 11.76 -4.41 3.72
C PHE A 106 12.27 -4.07 2.32
N TYR A 107 13.25 -3.18 2.19
CA TYR A 107 13.90 -2.94 0.90
C TYR A 107 14.63 -4.17 0.36
N ASP A 108 15.30 -4.95 1.24
CA ASP A 108 15.95 -6.20 0.85
C ASP A 108 14.92 -7.25 0.38
N LEU A 109 13.77 -7.35 1.06
CA LEU A 109 12.66 -8.22 0.64
C LEU A 109 12.09 -7.81 -0.73
N ALA A 110 11.90 -6.51 -0.97
CA ALA A 110 11.46 -6.01 -2.27
C ALA A 110 12.47 -6.34 -3.37
N ALA A 111 13.77 -6.15 -3.09
CA ALA A 111 14.85 -6.43 -4.04
C ALA A 111 14.95 -7.93 -4.37
N ALA A 112 14.73 -8.82 -3.40
CA ALA A 112 14.67 -10.26 -3.61
C ALA A 112 13.53 -10.67 -4.56
N LEU A 113 12.48 -9.87 -4.65
CA LEU A 113 11.37 -10.04 -5.59
C LEU A 113 11.52 -9.20 -6.88
N GLY A 114 12.69 -8.62 -7.12
CA GLY A 114 13.02 -7.90 -8.36
C GLY A 114 12.68 -6.41 -8.38
N LEU A 115 12.22 -5.83 -7.27
CA LEU A 115 11.99 -4.38 -7.17
C LEU A 115 13.02 -3.73 -6.24
N VAL A 116 14.06 -3.15 -6.83
CA VAL A 116 15.13 -2.50 -6.06
C VAL A 116 14.74 -1.06 -5.76
N HIS A 117 14.58 -0.74 -4.48
CA HIS A 117 14.49 0.66 -4.04
C HIS A 117 15.86 1.33 -4.14
N GLN A 118 15.98 2.33 -5.01
CA GLN A 118 17.15 3.20 -5.02
C GLN A 118 16.92 4.31 -3.99
N ARG A 119 17.65 4.28 -2.88
CA ARG A 119 17.69 5.46 -2.01
C ARG A 119 18.26 6.60 -2.84
N GLU A 120 17.51 7.68 -2.98
CA GLU A 120 18.06 8.93 -3.50
C GLU A 120 19.17 9.35 -2.52
N GLN A 121 20.43 9.23 -2.95
CA GLN A 121 21.55 9.75 -2.19
C GLN A 121 21.39 11.27 -2.17
N GLN A 122 20.99 11.82 -1.03
CA GLN A 122 21.15 13.24 -0.71
C GLN A 122 22.54 13.47 -0.10
#